data_AF-A0A7C6WC72-F1
#
_entry.id   AF-A0A7C6WC72-F1
#
_cell.length_a   1.000
_cell.length_b   1.000
_cell.length_c   1.000
_cell.angle_alpha   90.00
_cell.angle_beta   90.00
_cell.angle_gamma   90.00
#
_symmetry.space_group_name_H-M   'P 1'
#
loop_
_entity.id
_entity.type
_entity.pdbx_description
1 polymer ?
#
loop_
_entity_poly.entity_id
_entity_poly.type
_entity_poly.pdbx_seq_one_letter_code
_entity_poly.pdbx_strand_id
1 'polypeptide(L)'
;MFPWQEIGLLILKLLPQVVFSPLFWVVLILIHSQYRRINSLERNLFGIAFSSVGKQVWRSVLYGLLGGVAGSFLLTLVGVSLSGAGIIYLWPVAIALMLFNPRFMCFAYAGGIVSLSHLIFGFPDLEIPQILALVAVLHMVESLLIFLTGHLDPTPVILKKPSGELVGGFNLQKFWPIPVAVMLAVMMDMPGPSPDLIPMPDWWPLLRPRQLPPPGKELVYSLFLVTAALGYSDLALTCRPREKARRSA
;
A
#
# COMPACT_ATOMS: atom_id res chain seq x y z
N MET A 1 -28.93 0.72 3.51
CA MET A 1 -28.10 0.37 2.32
C MET A 1 -26.71 0.95 2.53
N PHE A 2 -25.66 0.40 1.91
CA PHE A 2 -24.31 0.95 2.07
C PHE A 2 -24.16 2.25 1.25
N PRO A 3 -23.62 3.35 1.81
CA PRO A 3 -23.56 4.67 1.18
C PRO A 3 -22.40 4.78 0.18
N TRP A 4 -22.50 4.03 -0.92
CA TRP A 4 -21.43 3.90 -1.92
C TRP A 4 -21.00 5.23 -2.53
N GLN A 5 -21.98 6.10 -2.82
CA GLN A 5 -21.73 7.37 -3.51
C GLN A 5 -21.06 8.38 -2.58
N GLU A 6 -21.55 8.49 -1.34
CA GLU A 6 -21.03 9.39 -0.34
C GLU A 6 -19.57 9.05 0.01
N ILE A 7 -19.27 7.75 0.20
CA ILE A 7 -17.92 7.28 0.48
C ILE A 7 -17.00 7.52 -0.72
N GLY A 8 -17.44 7.21 -1.94
CA GLY A 8 -16.66 7.44 -3.15
C GLY A 8 -16.32 8.93 -3.33
N LEU A 9 -17.30 9.81 -3.14
CA LEU A 9 -17.11 11.26 -3.20
C LEU A 9 -16.17 11.75 -2.08
N LEU A 10 -16.30 11.20 -0.86
CA LEU A 10 -15.43 11.56 0.26
C LEU A 10 -13.96 11.19 -0.02
N ILE A 11 -13.69 9.98 -0.51
CA ILE A 11 -12.34 9.54 -0.90
C ILE A 11 -11.78 10.47 -1.99
N LEU A 12 -12.56 10.75 -3.03
CA LEU A 12 -12.13 11.64 -4.12
C LEU A 12 -11.87 13.08 -3.64
N LYS A 13 -12.66 13.59 -2.69
CA LYS A 13 -12.43 14.90 -2.05
C LYS A 13 -11.16 14.95 -1.22
N LEU A 14 -10.73 13.84 -0.62
CA LEU A 14 -9.50 13.76 0.17
C LEU A 14 -8.25 13.70 -0.70
N LEU A 15 -8.30 13.08 -1.88
CA LEU A 15 -7.12 12.87 -2.72
C LEU A 15 -6.26 14.12 -3.00
N PRO A 16 -6.83 15.29 -3.35
CA PRO A 16 -6.03 16.50 -3.60
C PRO A 16 -5.17 16.92 -2.40
N GLN A 17 -5.57 16.55 -1.18
CA GLN A 17 -4.82 16.88 0.03
C GLN A 17 -3.45 16.20 0.09
N VAL A 18 -3.23 15.14 -0.71
CA VAL A 18 -1.92 14.45 -0.78
C VAL A 18 -0.78 15.40 -1.13
N VAL A 19 -1.05 16.44 -1.93
CA VAL A 19 -0.05 17.43 -2.34
C VAL A 19 0.50 18.21 -1.16
N PHE A 20 -0.25 18.31 -0.07
CA PHE A 20 0.17 18.96 1.17
C PHE A 20 0.86 18.00 2.14
N SER A 21 0.92 16.70 1.84
CA SER A 21 1.60 15.71 2.69
C SER A 21 3.11 15.73 2.44
N PRO A 22 3.95 16.07 3.44
CA PRO A 22 5.41 16.02 3.28
C PRO A 22 5.90 14.61 2.95
N LEU A 23 5.26 13.59 3.54
CA LEU A 23 5.59 12.18 3.32
C LEU A 23 5.38 11.79 1.85
N PHE A 24 4.35 12.32 1.18
CA PHE A 24 4.13 12.08 -0.24
C PHE A 24 5.30 12.54 -1.11
N TRP A 25 5.79 13.74 -0.86
CA TRP A 25 6.94 14.28 -1.58
C TRP A 25 8.23 13.50 -1.30
N VAL A 26 8.45 13.07 -0.05
CA VAL A 26 9.57 12.19 0.30
C VAL A 26 9.51 10.89 -0.50
N VAL A 27 8.36 10.21 -0.51
CA VAL A 27 8.16 8.98 -1.29
C VAL A 27 8.37 9.24 -2.79
N LEU A 28 7.84 10.35 -3.32
CA LEU A 28 7.97 10.69 -4.73
C LEU A 28 9.44 10.94 -5.14
N ILE A 29 10.21 11.63 -4.29
CA ILE A 29 11.65 11.85 -4.49
C ILE A 29 12.41 10.52 -4.49
N LEU A 30 12.07 9.61 -3.56
CA LEU A 30 12.68 8.28 -3.52
C LEU A 30 12.37 7.49 -4.80
N ILE A 31 11.12 7.50 -5.26
CA ILE A 31 10.72 6.84 -6.52
C ILE A 31 11.47 7.44 -7.73
N HIS A 32 11.57 8.77 -7.80
CA HIS A 32 12.33 9.44 -8.85
C HIS A 32 13.81 9.05 -8.83
N SER A 33 14.41 8.96 -7.64
CA SER A 33 15.80 8.50 -7.46
C SER A 33 15.99 7.06 -7.96
N GLN A 34 15.05 6.16 -7.65
CA GLN A 34 15.10 4.78 -8.14
C GLN A 34 15.01 4.70 -9.67
N TYR A 35 14.10 5.44 -10.30
CA TYR A 35 14.02 5.45 -11.76
C TYR A 35 15.23 6.12 -12.43
N ARG A 36 15.84 7.14 -11.79
CA ARG A 36 17.14 7.67 -12.25
C ARG A 36 18.23 6.62 -12.21
N ARG A 37 18.29 5.83 -11.13
CA ARG A 37 19.26 4.74 -10.99
C ARG A 37 19.07 3.69 -12.08
N ILE A 38 17.84 3.25 -12.32
CA ILE A 38 17.51 2.29 -13.39
C ILE A 38 17.95 2.84 -14.76
N ASN A 39 17.56 4.07 -15.09
CA ASN A 39 17.97 4.69 -16.36
C ASN A 39 19.48 4.86 -16.51
N SER A 40 20.19 5.14 -15.40
CA SER A 40 21.65 5.20 -15.42
C SER A 40 22.27 3.84 -15.70
N LEU A 41 21.71 2.76 -15.15
CA LEU A 41 22.15 1.39 -15.45
C LEU A 41 21.89 1.04 -16.90
N GLU A 42 20.73 1.39 -17.45
CA GLU A 42 20.40 1.19 -18.87
C GLU A 42 21.41 1.89 -19.79
N ARG A 43 21.72 3.16 -19.52
CA ARG A 43 22.71 3.92 -20.29
C ARG A 43 24.11 3.32 -20.21
N ASN A 44 24.51 2.84 -19.02
CA ASN A 44 25.82 2.22 -18.84
C ASN A 44 25.94 0.88 -19.56
N LEU A 45 24.85 0.12 -19.70
CA LEU A 45 24.84 -1.20 -20.33
C LEU A 45 24.58 -1.14 -21.85
N PHE A 46 23.72 -0.21 -22.30
CA PHE A 46 23.20 -0.19 -23.68
C PHE A 46 23.41 1.14 -24.39
N GLY A 47 24.01 2.14 -23.74
CA GLY A 47 24.22 3.49 -24.30
C GLY A 47 22.95 4.35 -24.35
N ILE A 48 21.78 3.79 -24.08
CA ILE A 48 20.47 4.48 -24.13
C ILE A 48 19.64 4.15 -22.88
N ALA A 49 18.68 5.02 -22.55
CA ALA A 49 17.60 4.70 -21.60
C ALA A 49 16.32 4.43 -22.39
N PHE A 50 15.63 3.33 -22.09
CA PHE A 50 14.47 2.90 -22.88
C PHE A 50 13.21 3.73 -22.57
N SER A 51 13.14 4.35 -21.39
CA SER A 51 12.03 5.20 -20.96
C SER A 51 12.57 6.43 -20.21
N SER A 52 11.90 7.58 -20.32
CA SER A 52 12.32 8.75 -19.55
C SER A 52 11.89 8.62 -18.09
N VAL A 53 12.70 9.14 -17.16
CA VAL A 53 12.37 9.14 -15.72
C VAL A 53 11.03 9.82 -15.46
N GLY A 54 10.76 10.96 -16.12
CA GLY A 54 9.50 11.69 -15.97
C GLY A 54 8.28 10.87 -16.40
N LYS A 55 8.37 10.11 -17.51
CA LYS A 55 7.29 9.23 -17.96
C LYS A 55 7.03 8.09 -16.98
N GLN A 56 8.10 7.52 -16.40
CA GLN A 56 8.01 6.47 -15.40
C GLN A 56 7.39 6.97 -14.10
N VAL A 57 7.87 8.10 -13.57
CA VAL A 57 7.32 8.75 -12.37
C VAL A 57 5.85 9.12 -12.58
N TRP A 58 5.50 9.71 -13.73
CA TRP A 58 4.11 10.08 -13.99
C TRP A 58 3.19 8.85 -14.02
N ARG A 59 3.57 7.78 -14.72
CA ARG A 59 2.80 6.53 -14.70
C ARG A 59 2.71 5.94 -13.28
N SER A 60 3.80 5.96 -12.53
CA SER A 60 3.79 5.52 -11.13
C SER A 60 2.80 6.30 -10.27
N VAL A 61 2.77 7.63 -10.38
CA VAL A 61 1.80 8.46 -9.65
C VAL A 61 0.38 8.17 -10.13
N LEU A 62 0.14 8.15 -11.45
CA LEU A 62 -1.20 7.91 -12.00
C LEU A 62 -1.79 6.59 -11.50
N TYR A 63 -1.05 5.50 -11.63
CA TYR A 63 -1.53 4.20 -11.16
C TYR A 63 -1.51 4.09 -9.63
N GLY A 64 -0.60 4.79 -8.95
CA GLY A 64 -0.60 4.91 -7.48
C GLY A 64 -1.85 5.60 -6.94
N LEU A 65 -2.36 6.63 -7.62
CA LEU A 65 -3.64 7.27 -7.31
C LEU A 65 -4.81 6.29 -7.50
N LEU A 66 -4.82 5.53 -8.60
CA LEU A 66 -5.84 4.50 -8.85
C LEU A 66 -5.81 3.40 -7.77
N GLY A 67 -4.62 2.93 -7.41
CA GLY A 67 -4.42 1.99 -6.31
C GLY A 67 -4.84 2.56 -4.97
N GLY A 68 -4.62 3.87 -4.76
CA GLY A 68 -5.05 4.60 -3.57
C GLY A 68 -6.57 4.65 -3.43
N VAL A 69 -7.29 4.97 -4.50
CA VAL A 69 -8.76 4.92 -4.53
C VAL A 69 -9.26 3.51 -4.25
N ALA A 70 -8.72 2.50 -4.96
CA ALA A 70 -9.14 1.12 -4.79
C ALA A 70 -8.88 0.65 -3.34
N GLY A 71 -7.68 0.88 -2.82
CA GLY A 71 -7.31 0.53 -1.45
C GLY A 71 -8.18 1.22 -0.41
N SER A 72 -8.45 2.52 -0.57
CA SER A 72 -9.31 3.29 0.32
C SER A 72 -10.70 2.67 0.39
N PHE A 73 -11.30 2.39 -0.77
CA PHE A 73 -12.63 1.81 -0.85
C PHE A 73 -12.71 0.42 -0.20
N LEU A 74 -11.69 -0.42 -0.45
CA LEU A 74 -11.61 -1.76 0.12
C LEU A 74 -11.42 -1.73 1.65
N LEU A 75 -10.54 -0.85 2.16
CA LEU A 75 -10.34 -0.67 3.60
C LEU A 75 -11.60 -0.17 4.29
N THR A 76 -12.29 0.82 3.70
CA THR A 76 -13.58 1.31 4.21
C THR A 76 -14.64 0.23 4.17
N LEU A 77 -14.77 -0.53 3.08
CA LEU A 77 -15.76 -1.60 2.94
C LEU A 77 -15.58 -2.68 4.02
N VAL A 78 -14.36 -3.12 4.25
CA VAL A 78 -14.03 -4.13 5.28
C VAL A 78 -14.16 -3.56 6.69
N GLY A 79 -14.03 -2.24 6.85
CA GLY A 79 -14.10 -1.61 8.16
C GLY A 79 -12.75 -1.56 8.88
N VAL A 80 -11.63 -1.50 8.15
CA VAL A 80 -10.29 -1.53 8.73
C VAL A 80 -9.94 -0.21 9.42
N SER A 81 -9.64 -0.27 10.71
CA SER A 81 -9.22 0.89 11.52
C SER A 81 -7.73 0.84 11.86
N LEU A 82 -6.99 1.93 11.63
CA LEU A 82 -5.57 2.02 12.02
C LEU A 82 -5.36 2.02 13.53
N SER A 83 -6.33 2.53 14.31
CA SER A 83 -6.28 2.46 15.77
C SER A 83 -6.25 1.00 16.22
N GLY A 84 -7.12 0.15 15.65
CA GLY A 84 -7.19 -1.28 15.97
C GLY A 84 -6.01 -2.09 15.40
N ALA A 85 -5.50 -1.71 14.22
CA ALA A 85 -4.34 -2.38 13.61
C ALA A 85 -3.00 -2.10 14.34
N GLY A 86 -2.96 -1.19 15.31
CA GLY A 86 -1.74 -0.91 16.05
C GLY A 86 -0.60 -0.39 15.16
N ILE A 87 -0.91 0.53 14.23
CA ILE A 87 0.06 1.04 13.24
C ILE A 87 1.35 1.59 13.88
N ILE A 88 1.22 2.13 15.11
CA ILE A 88 2.34 2.63 15.92
C ILE A 88 3.39 1.56 16.25
N TYR A 89 3.00 0.28 16.28
CA TYR A 89 3.90 -0.85 16.51
C TYR A 89 4.32 -1.51 15.19
N LEU A 90 3.40 -1.60 14.21
CA LEU A 90 3.69 -2.20 12.92
C LEU A 90 4.83 -1.48 12.19
N TRP A 91 4.81 -0.14 12.17
CA TRP A 91 5.76 0.63 11.37
C TRP A 91 7.20 0.56 11.91
N PRO A 92 7.47 0.75 13.21
CA PRO A 92 8.81 0.55 13.77
C PRO A 92 9.34 -0.87 13.56
N VAL A 93 8.50 -1.91 13.72
CA VAL A 93 8.93 -3.30 13.50
C VAL A 93 9.27 -3.54 12.03
N ALA A 94 8.45 -3.05 11.09
CA ALA A 94 8.75 -3.15 9.66
C ALA A 94 10.06 -2.44 9.29
N ILE A 95 10.33 -1.26 9.85
CA ILE A 95 11.60 -0.54 9.65
C ILE A 95 12.76 -1.32 10.27
N ALA A 96 12.63 -1.82 11.50
CA ALA A 96 13.67 -2.62 12.15
C ALA A 96 14.01 -3.87 11.32
N LEU A 97 13.00 -4.57 10.81
CA LEU A 97 13.17 -5.71 9.90
C LEU A 97 13.89 -5.33 8.59
N MET A 98 13.55 -4.17 8.02
CA MET A 98 14.19 -3.64 6.82
C MET A 98 15.70 -3.44 7.02
N LEU A 99 16.15 -3.05 8.22
CA LEU A 99 17.57 -2.85 8.52
C LEU A 99 18.39 -4.16 8.42
N PHE A 100 17.76 -5.32 8.66
CA PHE A 100 18.40 -6.63 8.44
C PHE A 100 18.38 -7.02 6.97
N ASN A 101 17.23 -6.86 6.30
CA ASN A 101 17.12 -7.03 4.86
C ASN A 101 15.90 -6.27 4.34
N PRO A 102 16.03 -5.45 3.27
CA PRO A 102 14.91 -4.70 2.70
C PRO A 102 13.69 -5.56 2.34
N ARG A 103 13.88 -6.85 2.04
CA ARG A 103 12.78 -7.79 1.76
C ARG A 103 11.82 -7.98 2.94
N PHE A 104 12.27 -7.75 4.17
CA PHE A 104 11.46 -7.93 5.38
C PHE A 104 10.64 -6.70 5.77
N MET A 105 10.66 -5.64 4.95
CA MET A 105 9.83 -4.46 5.15
C MET A 105 8.33 -4.73 4.93
N CYS A 106 7.97 -5.82 4.24
CA CYS A 106 6.57 -6.16 3.99
C CYS A 106 5.79 -6.32 5.31
N PHE A 107 4.61 -5.69 5.39
CA PHE A 107 3.79 -5.71 6.59
C PHE A 107 3.28 -7.10 6.98
N ALA A 108 3.33 -8.10 6.10
CA ALA A 108 3.06 -9.49 6.48
C ALA A 108 4.05 -9.99 7.54
N TYR A 109 5.35 -9.64 7.43
CA TYR A 109 6.36 -10.03 8.41
C TYR A 109 6.17 -9.28 9.73
N ALA A 110 6.09 -7.95 9.67
CA ALA A 110 5.90 -7.13 10.87
C ALA A 110 4.57 -7.46 11.57
N GLY A 111 3.49 -7.60 10.81
CA GLY A 111 2.17 -7.98 11.31
C GLY A 111 2.16 -9.38 11.93
N GLY A 112 2.86 -10.35 11.34
CA GLY A 112 3.03 -11.68 11.92
C GLY A 112 3.75 -11.64 13.26
N ILE A 113 4.87 -10.92 13.35
CA ILE A 113 5.66 -10.79 14.60
C ILE A 113 4.84 -10.07 15.68
N VAL A 114 4.22 -8.95 15.34
CA VAL A 114 3.43 -8.14 16.27
C VAL A 114 2.20 -8.92 16.76
N SER A 115 1.52 -9.64 15.86
CA SER A 115 0.39 -10.51 16.24
C SER A 115 0.82 -11.66 17.14
N LEU A 116 1.96 -12.30 16.84
CA LEU A 116 2.49 -13.37 17.68
C LEU A 116 2.89 -12.86 19.08
N SER A 117 3.49 -11.67 19.15
CA SER A 117 3.80 -11.01 20.42
C SER A 117 2.54 -10.76 21.25
N HIS A 118 1.47 -10.25 20.63
CA HIS A 118 0.18 -10.06 21.30
C HIS A 118 -0.38 -11.39 21.85
N LEU A 119 -0.31 -12.48 21.07
CA LEU A 119 -0.83 -13.79 21.50
C LEU A 119 -0.05 -14.41 22.65
N ILE A 120 1.29 -14.26 22.67
CA ILE A 120 2.14 -14.89 23.68
C ILE A 120 2.22 -14.04 24.95
N PHE A 121 2.40 -12.72 24.78
CA PHE A 121 2.71 -11.81 25.89
C PHE A 121 1.56 -10.87 26.25
N GLY A 122 0.48 -10.83 25.46
CA GLY A 122 -0.60 -9.86 25.62
C GLY A 122 -0.23 -8.44 25.18
N PHE A 123 0.95 -8.24 24.57
CA PHE A 123 1.48 -6.93 24.19
C PHE A 123 2.09 -6.98 22.78
N PRO A 124 1.89 -5.96 21.92
CA PRO A 124 1.07 -4.77 22.16
C PRO A 124 -0.44 -5.06 22.10
N ASP A 125 -1.28 -4.23 22.73
CA ASP A 125 -2.73 -4.40 22.66
C ASP A 125 -3.25 -3.93 21.30
N LEU A 126 -3.80 -4.86 20.52
CA LEU A 126 -4.21 -4.66 19.14
C LEU A 126 -5.23 -5.70 18.70
N GLU A 127 -5.86 -5.44 17.56
CA GLU A 127 -6.81 -6.35 16.95
C GLU A 127 -6.16 -7.06 15.75
N ILE A 128 -5.76 -8.32 15.94
CA ILE A 128 -5.15 -9.15 14.90
C ILE A 128 -5.96 -9.15 13.59
N PRO A 129 -7.32 -9.25 13.60
CA PRO A 129 -8.10 -9.19 12.37
C PRO A 129 -7.91 -7.89 11.57
N GLN A 130 -7.72 -6.75 12.25
CA GLN A 130 -7.48 -5.45 11.59
C GLN A 130 -6.13 -5.46 10.86
N ILE A 131 -5.09 -6.05 11.47
CA ILE A 131 -3.76 -6.19 10.87
C ILE A 131 -3.83 -7.09 9.63
N LEU A 132 -4.45 -8.26 9.77
CA LEU A 132 -4.55 -9.22 8.66
C LEU A 132 -5.33 -8.63 7.49
N ALA A 133 -6.44 -7.94 7.76
CA ALA A 133 -7.22 -7.28 6.72
C ALA A 133 -6.47 -6.12 6.06
N LEU A 134 -5.75 -5.29 6.83
CA LEU A 134 -4.90 -4.24 6.29
C LEU A 134 -3.86 -4.82 5.32
N VAL A 135 -3.13 -5.85 5.76
CA VAL A 135 -2.11 -6.52 4.94
C VAL A 135 -2.72 -7.14 3.69
N ALA A 136 -3.85 -7.83 3.81
CA ALA A 136 -4.55 -8.45 2.69
C ALA A 136 -4.98 -7.41 1.64
N VAL A 137 -5.57 -6.29 2.06
CA VAL A 137 -5.99 -5.22 1.14
C VAL A 137 -4.79 -4.58 0.45
N LEU A 138 -3.70 -4.31 1.18
CA LEU A 138 -2.49 -3.74 0.59
C LEU A 138 -1.87 -4.67 -0.47
N HIS A 139 -1.82 -5.99 -0.22
CA HIS A 139 -1.36 -6.95 -1.22
C HIS A 139 -2.32 -7.10 -2.40
N MET A 140 -3.64 -7.00 -2.18
CA MET A 140 -4.59 -7.02 -3.30
C MET A 140 -4.42 -5.80 -4.21
N VAL A 141 -4.17 -4.62 -3.63
CA VAL A 141 -3.84 -3.41 -4.38
C VAL A 141 -2.50 -3.57 -5.09
N GLU A 142 -1.49 -4.14 -4.44
CA GLU A 142 -0.20 -4.46 -5.05
C GLU A 142 -0.35 -5.36 -6.29
N SER A 143 -1.06 -6.48 -6.15
CA SER A 143 -1.37 -7.42 -7.23
C SER A 143 -2.08 -6.71 -8.38
N LEU A 144 -3.08 -5.86 -8.10
CA LEU A 144 -3.75 -5.08 -9.14
C LEU A 144 -2.78 -4.17 -9.90
N LEU A 145 -1.89 -3.47 -9.18
CA LEU A 145 -0.90 -2.58 -9.79
C LEU A 145 0.14 -3.35 -10.61
N ILE A 146 0.58 -4.52 -10.14
CA ILE A 146 1.46 -5.42 -10.87
C ILE A 146 0.78 -5.90 -12.15
N PHE A 147 -0.47 -6.34 -12.07
CA PHE A 147 -1.24 -6.80 -13.22
C PHE A 147 -1.34 -5.72 -14.30
N LEU A 148 -1.66 -4.49 -13.91
CA LEU A 148 -1.84 -3.35 -14.83
C LEU A 148 -0.51 -2.83 -15.38
N THR A 149 0.54 -2.76 -14.56
CA THR A 149 1.74 -1.97 -14.89
C THR A 149 3.08 -2.66 -14.69
N GLY A 150 3.12 -3.83 -14.04
CA GLY A 150 4.35 -4.56 -13.72
C GLY A 150 5.21 -4.92 -14.94
N HIS A 151 4.59 -5.07 -16.11
CA HIS A 151 5.23 -5.44 -17.36
C HIS A 151 5.80 -4.27 -18.19
N LEU A 152 5.53 -3.04 -17.77
CA LEU A 152 5.90 -1.85 -18.51
C LEU A 152 7.38 -1.52 -18.26
N ASP A 153 8.01 -0.81 -19.20
CA ASP A 153 9.42 -0.38 -19.11
C ASP A 153 10.37 -1.46 -18.55
N PRO A 154 10.42 -2.68 -19.15
CA PRO A 154 11.32 -3.73 -18.69
C PRO A 154 12.77 -3.38 -19.07
N THR A 155 13.70 -3.56 -18.14
CA THR A 155 15.13 -3.33 -18.40
C THR A 155 15.77 -4.64 -18.87
N PRO A 156 16.35 -4.72 -20.09
CA PRO A 156 17.07 -5.92 -20.52
C PRO A 156 18.29 -6.17 -19.62
N VAL A 157 18.54 -7.43 -19.26
CA VAL A 157 19.67 -7.84 -18.43
C VAL A 157 20.29 -9.13 -18.96
N ILE A 158 21.58 -9.34 -18.68
CA ILE A 158 22.28 -10.60 -18.91
C ILE A 158 22.70 -11.13 -17.54
N LEU A 159 22.25 -12.34 -17.19
CA LEU A 159 22.57 -13.01 -15.94
C LEU A 159 23.54 -14.16 -16.20
N LYS A 160 24.51 -14.35 -15.32
CA LYS A 160 25.41 -15.50 -15.35
C LYS A 160 24.88 -16.58 -14.40
N LYS A 161 24.57 -17.77 -14.93
CA LYS A 161 24.24 -18.94 -14.12
C LYS A 161 25.47 -19.40 -13.31
N PRO A 162 25.28 -20.15 -12.21
CA PRO A 162 26.40 -20.80 -11.50
C PRO A 162 27.26 -21.69 -12.40
N SER A 163 26.68 -22.27 -13.46
CA SER A 163 27.39 -23.05 -14.48
C SER A 163 28.30 -22.21 -15.39
N GLY A 164 28.24 -20.88 -15.31
CA GLY A 164 29.00 -19.96 -16.15
C GLY A 164 28.29 -19.50 -17.42
N GLU A 165 27.17 -20.13 -17.78
CA GLU A 165 26.35 -19.78 -18.94
C GLU A 165 25.68 -18.40 -18.76
N LEU A 166 25.69 -17.59 -19.82
CA LEU A 166 25.01 -16.30 -19.85
C LEU A 166 23.59 -16.46 -20.40
N VAL A 167 22.61 -15.94 -19.67
CA VAL A 167 21.20 -15.96 -20.05
C VAL A 167 20.64 -14.54 -20.06
N GLY A 168 20.06 -14.16 -21.19
CA GLY A 168 19.34 -12.89 -21.30
C GLY A 168 17.99 -12.95 -20.58
N GLY A 169 17.53 -11.80 -20.13
CA GLY A 169 16.21 -11.65 -19.54
C GLY A 169 15.81 -10.19 -19.38
N PHE A 170 14.75 -9.97 -18.63
CA PHE A 170 14.26 -8.64 -18.29
C PHE A 170 14.12 -8.49 -16.78
N ASN A 171 14.67 -7.41 -16.26
CA ASN A 171 14.40 -6.94 -14.91
C ASN A 171 13.15 -6.06 -14.92
N LEU A 172 12.18 -6.40 -14.09
CA LEU A 172 10.94 -5.68 -13.92
C LEU A 172 11.00 -4.97 -12.58
N GLN A 173 10.99 -3.63 -12.59
CA GLN A 173 10.97 -2.83 -11.38
C GLN A 173 9.93 -1.72 -11.48
N LYS A 174 9.05 -1.65 -10.47
CA LYS A 174 8.00 -0.63 -10.35
C LYS A 174 7.87 -0.16 -8.91
N PHE A 175 7.49 1.10 -8.77
CA PHE A 175 7.23 1.72 -7.49
C PHE A 175 5.99 2.60 -7.65
N TRP A 176 5.06 2.58 -6.69
CA TRP A 176 3.84 3.38 -6.73
C TRP A 176 3.70 4.14 -5.41
N PRO A 177 3.59 5.48 -5.44
CA PRO A 177 3.16 6.25 -4.28
C PRO A 177 1.64 6.13 -4.17
N ILE A 178 1.15 5.64 -3.04
CA ILE A 178 -0.27 5.31 -2.85
C ILE A 178 -0.85 6.18 -1.74
N PRO A 179 -1.57 7.26 -2.09
CA PRO A 179 -2.38 7.97 -1.11
C PRO A 179 -3.64 7.17 -0.83
N VAL A 180 -3.70 6.57 0.35
CA VAL A 180 -4.80 5.74 0.80
C VAL A 180 -5.53 6.46 1.94
N ALA A 181 -6.85 6.58 1.80
CA ALA A 181 -7.72 7.03 2.88
C ALA A 181 -7.92 5.85 3.84
N VAL A 182 -7.54 6.05 5.08
CA VAL A 182 -7.57 5.05 6.14
C VAL A 182 -8.48 5.55 7.25
N MET A 183 -9.15 4.62 7.92
CA MET A 183 -10.07 4.99 9.00
C MET A 183 -9.35 5.05 10.33
N LEU A 184 -9.71 6.07 11.11
CA LEU A 184 -9.40 6.18 12.52
C LEU A 184 -10.73 6.14 13.29
N ALA A 185 -10.85 5.17 14.19
CA ALA A 185 -12.00 5.07 15.06
C ALA A 185 -11.81 6.01 16.26
N VAL A 186 -12.78 6.90 16.49
CA VAL A 186 -12.77 7.88 17.58
C VAL A 186 -14.09 7.78 18.34
N MET A 187 -14.01 7.77 19.67
CA MET A 187 -15.19 7.83 20.54
C MET A 187 -15.59 9.29 20.71
N MET A 188 -16.79 9.64 20.30
CA MET A 188 -17.34 11.00 20.45
C MET A 188 -18.58 10.94 21.34
N ASP A 189 -18.81 11.98 22.13
CA ASP A 189 -20.10 12.14 22.82
C ASP A 189 -21.20 12.22 21.75
N MET A 190 -22.35 11.56 21.98
CA MET A 190 -23.46 11.42 21.02
C MET A 190 -23.58 12.66 20.13
N PRO A 191 -23.01 12.63 18.90
CA PRO A 191 -23.04 13.80 18.06
C PRO A 191 -24.50 13.96 17.66
N GLY A 192 -25.08 15.13 17.95
CA GLY A 192 -26.35 15.50 17.31
C GLY A 192 -26.23 15.35 15.80
N PRO A 193 -27.34 15.30 15.05
CA PRO A 193 -27.30 15.11 13.60
C PRO A 193 -26.41 16.18 12.97
N SER A 194 -25.22 15.77 12.53
CA SER A 194 -24.28 16.64 11.83
C SER A 194 -24.36 16.30 10.34
N PRO A 195 -24.37 17.32 9.46
CA PRO A 195 -24.44 17.09 8.01
C PRO A 195 -23.20 16.38 7.45
N ASP A 196 -22.11 16.29 8.24
CA ASP A 196 -20.85 15.65 7.86
C ASP A 196 -20.78 14.17 8.26
N LEU A 197 -21.75 13.66 9.04
CA LEU A 197 -21.85 12.26 9.42
C LEU A 197 -22.59 11.47 8.34
N ILE A 198 -21.92 10.47 7.77
CA ILE A 198 -22.53 9.52 6.84
C ILE A 198 -23.10 8.35 7.66
N PRO A 199 -24.42 8.12 7.67
CA PRO A 199 -25.01 6.99 8.39
C PRO A 199 -24.60 5.68 7.71
N MET A 200 -24.02 4.77 8.48
CA MET A 200 -23.58 3.45 8.01
C MET A 200 -24.61 2.38 8.38
N PRO A 201 -24.73 1.30 7.60
CA PRO A 201 -25.66 0.22 7.90
C PRO A 201 -25.21 -0.60 9.12
N ASP A 202 -26.15 -1.19 9.86
CA ASP A 202 -25.91 -1.91 11.12
C ASP A 202 -24.92 -3.09 11.02
N TRP A 203 -24.74 -3.67 9.83
CA TRP A 203 -23.79 -4.76 9.62
C TRP A 203 -22.33 -4.28 9.52
N TRP A 204 -22.12 -2.98 9.30
CA TRP A 204 -20.80 -2.38 9.11
C TRP A 204 -20.32 -1.73 10.41
N PRO A 205 -19.02 -1.85 10.77
CA PRO A 205 -17.94 -2.50 10.03
C PRO A 205 -18.00 -4.03 10.07
N LEU A 206 -17.47 -4.68 9.02
CA LEU A 206 -17.35 -6.15 8.97
C LEU A 206 -16.41 -6.65 10.07
N LEU A 207 -15.32 -5.92 10.31
CA LEU A 207 -14.45 -6.11 11.47
C LEU A 207 -14.97 -5.30 12.66
N ARG A 208 -15.71 -5.97 13.54
CA ARG A 208 -16.27 -5.33 14.73
C ARG A 208 -15.15 -4.87 15.67
N PRO A 209 -15.24 -3.64 16.21
CA PRO A 209 -14.30 -3.16 17.22
C PRO A 209 -14.40 -4.03 18.47
N ARG A 210 -13.27 -4.27 19.14
CA ARG A 210 -13.21 -5.06 20.38
C ARG A 210 -13.94 -4.38 21.53
N GLN A 211 -13.94 -3.05 21.56
CA GLN A 211 -14.58 -2.25 22.61
C GLN A 211 -15.82 -1.55 22.04
N LEU A 212 -16.97 -1.81 22.66
CA LEU A 212 -18.20 -1.07 22.40
C LEU A 212 -18.10 0.33 23.04
N PRO A 213 -18.71 1.34 22.42
CA PRO A 213 -18.74 2.67 23.01
C PRO A 213 -19.45 2.65 24.38
N PRO A 214 -18.94 3.37 25.39
CA PRO A 214 -19.63 3.55 26.67
C PRO A 214 -20.99 4.24 26.50
N PRO A 215 -21.92 4.11 27.47
CA PRO A 215 -23.19 4.84 27.43
C PRO A 215 -22.98 6.34 27.24
N GLY A 216 -23.71 6.95 26.29
CA GLY A 216 -23.59 8.37 25.97
C GLY A 216 -22.47 8.72 24.99
N LYS A 217 -21.73 7.74 24.47
CA LYS A 217 -20.75 7.91 23.39
C LYS A 217 -21.12 7.07 22.18
N GLU A 218 -20.69 7.51 21.02
CA GLU A 218 -20.76 6.76 19.76
C GLU A 218 -19.37 6.61 19.14
N LEU A 219 -19.19 5.51 18.42
CA LEU A 219 -17.97 5.26 17.66
C LEU A 219 -18.11 5.88 16.27
N VAL A 220 -17.29 6.89 16.00
CA VAL A 220 -17.24 7.57 14.71
C VAL A 220 -15.96 7.18 13.98
N TYR A 221 -16.07 6.84 12.71
CA TYR A 221 -14.93 6.54 11.85
C TYR A 221 -14.59 7.76 10.99
N SER A 222 -13.43 8.35 11.23
CA SER A 222 -12.91 9.48 10.46
C SER A 222 -11.90 8.98 9.42
N LEU A 223 -12.00 9.47 8.19
CA LEU A 223 -11.03 9.16 7.14
C LEU A 223 -9.88 10.16 7.14
N PHE A 224 -8.65 9.64 7.12
CA PHE A 224 -7.43 10.41 6.96
C PHE A 224 -6.63 9.90 5.79
N LEU A 225 -5.95 10.81 5.08
CA LEU A 225 -5.10 10.42 3.96
C LEU A 225 -3.69 10.09 4.46
N VAL A 226 -3.23 8.88 4.17
CA VAL A 226 -1.87 8.42 4.46
C VAL A 226 -1.19 8.04 3.16
N THR A 227 0.09 8.41 3.02
CA THR A 227 0.88 7.94 1.87
C THR A 227 1.59 6.65 2.23
N ALA A 228 1.24 5.59 1.50
CA ALA A 228 2.00 4.34 1.44
C ALA A 228 2.88 4.30 0.19
N ALA A 229 3.86 3.41 0.17
CA ALA A 229 4.65 3.10 -1.01
C ALA A 229 4.64 1.60 -1.25
N LEU A 230 4.25 1.16 -2.44
CA LEU A 230 4.34 -0.23 -2.87
C LEU A 230 5.36 -0.37 -3.98
N GLY A 231 5.99 -1.54 -4.08
CA GLY A 231 7.04 -1.77 -5.07
C GLY A 231 7.07 -3.22 -5.53
N TYR A 232 7.33 -3.41 -6.81
CA TYR A 232 7.44 -4.71 -7.46
C TYR A 232 8.83 -4.86 -8.06
N SER A 233 9.47 -6.01 -7.82
CA SER A 233 10.74 -6.38 -8.43
C SER A 233 10.73 -7.85 -8.80
N ASP A 234 11.01 -8.17 -10.07
CA ASP A 234 11.07 -9.56 -10.53
C ASP A 234 11.94 -9.71 -11.80
N LEU A 235 12.29 -10.94 -12.15
CA LEU A 235 13.09 -11.30 -13.33
C LEU A 235 12.29 -12.19 -14.27
N ALA A 236 12.18 -11.77 -15.54
CA ALA A 236 11.59 -12.55 -16.62
C ALA A 236 12.69 -13.15 -17.50
N LEU A 237 12.99 -14.44 -17.31
CA LEU A 237 14.05 -15.17 -18.03
C LEU A 237 13.52 -16.11 -19.11
N THR A 238 12.42 -16.81 -18.82
CA THR A 238 11.85 -17.85 -19.68
C THR A 238 10.49 -17.49 -20.26
N CYS A 239 10.03 -16.27 -20.02
CA CYS A 239 8.72 -15.78 -20.44
C CYS A 239 8.75 -14.28 -20.70
N ARG A 240 7.69 -13.75 -21.32
CA ARG A 240 7.59 -12.31 -21.60
C ARG A 240 7.34 -11.53 -20.30
N PRO A 241 7.81 -10.28 -20.18
CA PRO A 241 7.51 -9.39 -19.04
C PRO A 241 6.03 -9.35 -18.63
N ARG A 242 5.12 -9.35 -19.62
CA ARG A 242 3.67 -9.35 -19.37
C ARG A 242 3.15 -10.65 -18.79
N GLU A 243 3.66 -11.79 -19.24
CA GLU A 243 3.31 -13.10 -18.69
C GLU A 243 3.84 -13.22 -17.27
N LYS A 244 5.09 -12.77 -17.03
CA LYS A 244 5.69 -12.77 -15.71
C LYS A 244 4.89 -11.92 -14.71
N ALA A 245 4.59 -10.68 -15.06
CA ALA A 245 3.79 -9.78 -14.21
C ALA A 245 2.40 -10.36 -13.91
N ARG A 246 1.73 -10.98 -14.89
CA ARG A 246 0.43 -11.64 -14.68
C ARG A 246 0.48 -12.86 -13.76
N ARG A 247 1.62 -13.56 -13.68
CA ARG A 247 1.80 -14.69 -12.77
C ARG A 247 2.18 -14.24 -11.36
N SER A 248 2.81 -13.08 -11.23
CA SER A 248 3.17 -12.50 -9.94
C SER A 248 2.01 -11.78 -9.26
N ALA A 249 1.09 -11.21 -10.06
CA ALA A 249 -0.15 -10.59 -9.58
C ALA A 249 -1.18 -11.63 -9.12
#